data_AF-A0A150MJE9-F1
#
_entry.id   AF-A0A150MJE9-F1
#
_cell.length_a   1.000
_cell.length_b   1.000
_cell.length_c   1.000
_cell.angle_alpha   90.00
_cell.angle_beta   90.00
_cell.angle_gamma   90.00
#
_symmetry.space_group_name_H-M   'P 1'
#
loop_
_entity.id
_entity.type
_entity.pdbx_description
1 polymer ?
#
loop_
_entity_poly.entity_id
_entity_poly.type
_entity_poly.pdbx_seq_one_letter_code
_entity_poly.pdbx_strand_id
1 'polypeptide(L)'
;MLTCQFCGNTDNEDFQFDKYNQGFWCEVCDGFTYFDHIKNRHRFVLILEKSNINQPKVKAPIRFNKRLSPFRYPGGKSKIIDYLYLHLKDSKTKKLVSPFTGGGSFELAMLDAGVIEYLHLNDLDTGIFSFWWVVKHMPFALIERLKTITPTHDDFFQAQEIIKNDYANVDVVDAAWAVLIVNRLAYSGIAKANPLGGRNGSHKKLLSRWNPKELIKRIKKIHSMGDQIEVTQMDAFELIEDAYWDNQATLFIDPPYVGKGRDLYHCYYTEKDHIELSHLLHSLYQGFPGADLIVTYDYHKLIDDLYYYPQREVINRTYSA
;
A
#
# COMPACT_ATOMS: atom_id res chain seq x y z
N MET A 1 24.80 -14.65 29.14
CA MET A 1 23.46 -15.09 29.54
C MET A 1 22.54 -14.82 28.37
N LEU A 2 21.77 -15.80 27.91
CA LEU A 2 20.78 -15.55 26.86
C LEU A 2 19.61 -14.78 27.48
N THR A 3 18.98 -13.92 26.68
CA THR A 3 17.85 -13.11 27.15
C THR A 3 16.83 -13.04 26.03
N CYS A 4 15.58 -13.40 26.32
CA CYS A 4 14.49 -13.25 25.36
C CYS A 4 14.29 -11.77 25.04
N GLN A 5 14.32 -11.39 23.76
CA GLN A 5 14.17 -10.00 23.35
C GLN A 5 12.78 -9.41 23.60
N PHE A 6 11.77 -10.25 23.84
CA PHE A 6 10.37 -9.85 23.98
C PHE A 6 9.93 -9.72 25.45
N CYS A 7 10.13 -10.76 26.25
CA CYS A 7 9.71 -10.77 27.66
C CYS A 7 10.85 -10.54 28.65
N GLY A 8 12.11 -10.50 28.19
CA GLY A 8 13.27 -10.34 29.06
C GLY A 8 13.62 -11.56 29.91
N ASN A 9 12.98 -12.72 29.69
CA ASN A 9 13.34 -13.96 30.38
C ASN A 9 14.82 -14.29 30.17
N THR A 10 15.47 -14.84 31.19
CA THR A 10 16.89 -15.22 31.16
C THR A 10 17.13 -16.67 31.59
N ASP A 11 16.06 -17.40 31.92
CA ASP A 11 16.15 -18.81 32.25
C ASP A 11 16.35 -19.62 30.96
N ASN A 12 17.47 -20.34 30.88
CA ASN A 12 17.79 -21.14 29.71
C ASN A 12 16.93 -22.41 29.61
N GLU A 13 16.29 -22.84 30.70
CA GLU A 13 15.38 -24.00 30.67
C GLU A 13 14.12 -23.71 29.86
N ASP A 14 13.71 -22.45 29.78
CA ASP A 14 12.55 -21.99 29.00
C ASP A 14 12.88 -21.72 27.53
N PHE A 15 14.07 -22.08 27.03
CA PHE A 15 14.52 -21.77 25.67
C PHE A 15 14.62 -23.01 24.78
N GLN A 16 13.83 -23.01 23.70
CA GLN A 16 13.90 -24.01 22.64
C GLN A 16 14.81 -23.51 21.51
N PHE A 17 15.98 -24.12 21.36
CA PHE A 17 16.96 -23.72 20.36
C PHE A 17 16.53 -24.11 18.93
N ASP A 18 16.76 -23.19 18.00
CA ASP A 18 16.54 -23.45 16.59
C ASP A 18 17.50 -24.50 16.03
N LYS A 19 16.97 -25.37 15.17
CA LYS A 19 17.73 -26.44 14.51
C LYS A 19 18.85 -25.93 13.60
N TYR A 20 18.76 -24.68 13.13
CA TYR A 20 19.79 -24.05 12.30
C TYR A 20 20.73 -23.15 13.12
N ASN A 21 20.63 -23.20 14.46
CA ASN A 21 21.46 -22.43 15.38
C ASN A 21 21.41 -20.90 15.10
N GLN A 22 20.26 -20.39 14.67
CA GLN A 22 20.07 -18.97 14.38
C GLN A 22 19.56 -18.20 15.59
N GLY A 23 18.96 -18.90 16.55
CA GLY A 23 18.28 -18.32 17.71
C GLY A 23 17.58 -19.36 18.57
N PHE A 24 16.63 -18.90 19.37
CA PHE A 24 15.80 -19.74 20.25
C PHE A 24 14.38 -19.16 20.40
N TRP A 25 13.39 -20.02 20.62
CA TRP A 25 12.05 -19.66 21.08
C TRP A 25 12.00 -19.61 22.59
N CYS A 26 11.29 -18.63 23.14
CA CYS A 26 11.02 -18.49 24.57
C CYS A 26 9.67 -19.11 24.91
N GLU A 27 9.63 -20.18 25.71
CA GLU A 27 8.38 -20.87 26.11
C GLU A 27 7.43 -19.99 26.94
N VAL A 28 7.94 -18.89 27.51
CA VAL A 28 7.13 -17.94 28.29
C VAL A 28 6.26 -17.04 27.41
N CYS A 29 6.73 -16.71 26.20
CA CYS A 29 6.06 -15.73 25.34
C CYS A 29 5.96 -16.15 23.87
N ASP A 30 6.35 -17.37 23.53
CA ASP A 30 6.44 -17.91 22.18
C ASP A 30 7.28 -17.07 21.19
N GLY A 31 8.15 -16.21 21.72
CA GLY A 31 8.90 -15.24 20.94
C GLY A 31 10.25 -15.79 20.45
N PHE A 32 10.59 -15.57 19.18
CA PHE A 32 11.87 -15.99 18.62
C PHE A 32 12.98 -14.93 18.79
N THR A 33 14.07 -15.28 19.48
CA THR A 33 15.24 -14.42 19.67
C THR A 33 16.41 -14.91 18.82
N TYR A 34 16.93 -14.04 17.95
CA TYR A 34 18.13 -14.34 17.16
C TYR A 34 19.40 -14.21 18.00
N PHE A 35 20.40 -15.06 17.75
CA PHE A 35 21.74 -14.85 18.33
C PHE A 35 22.48 -13.67 17.70
N ASP A 36 22.33 -13.50 16.37
CA ASP A 36 22.85 -12.36 15.61
C ASP A 36 21.68 -11.50 15.09
N HIS A 37 21.31 -10.50 15.88
CA HIS A 37 20.24 -9.56 15.55
C HIS A 37 20.56 -8.64 14.36
N ILE A 38 21.83 -8.52 13.96
CA ILE A 38 22.23 -7.62 12.86
C ILE A 38 22.04 -8.34 11.52
N LYS A 39 22.46 -9.60 11.45
CA LYS A 39 22.44 -10.37 10.21
C LYS A 39 21.07 -10.98 9.90
N ASN A 40 20.37 -11.49 10.91
CA ASN A 40 19.25 -12.41 10.69
C ASN A 40 17.87 -11.83 11.00
N ARG A 41 17.80 -10.65 11.63
CA ARG A 41 16.53 -10.04 12.05
C ARG A 41 15.68 -9.67 10.83
N HIS A 42 14.53 -10.33 10.69
CA HIS A 42 13.46 -9.85 9.81
C HIS A 42 13.01 -8.46 10.28
N ARG A 43 12.75 -7.55 9.35
CA ARG A 43 12.47 -6.15 9.68
C ARG A 43 11.01 -5.95 10.03
N PHE A 44 10.79 -5.06 10.98
CA PHE A 44 9.50 -4.44 11.21
C PHE A 44 9.73 -2.96 11.41
N VAL A 45 9.33 -2.16 10.41
CA VAL A 45 9.53 -0.71 10.38
C VAL A 45 8.17 -0.03 10.39
N LEU A 46 8.02 0.97 11.26
CA LEU A 46 6.86 1.85 11.29
C LEU A 46 7.28 3.26 10.90
N ILE A 47 6.72 3.76 9.81
CA ILE A 47 6.97 5.11 9.29
C ILE A 47 5.74 5.97 9.54
N LEU A 48 5.88 7.00 10.36
CA LEU A 48 4.82 7.95 10.71
C LEU A 48 4.99 9.27 9.96
N GLU A 49 4.02 9.64 9.14
CA GLU A 49 4.01 10.90 8.39
C GLU A 49 3.41 12.05 9.22
N LYS A 50 4.24 13.00 9.63
CA LYS A 50 3.83 14.18 10.41
C LYS A 50 4.12 15.47 9.66
N SER A 51 3.18 16.41 9.65
CA SER A 51 3.38 17.73 9.02
C SER A 51 4.40 18.57 9.79
N ASN A 52 5.06 19.51 9.10
CA ASN A 52 5.98 20.50 9.68
C ASN A 52 7.27 19.93 10.27
N ILE A 53 7.75 18.81 9.74
CA ILE A 53 9.08 18.29 10.06
C ILE A 53 10.03 18.73 8.96
N ASN A 54 11.19 19.27 9.34
CA ASN A 54 12.25 19.53 8.37
C ASN A 54 13.02 18.23 8.16
N GLN A 55 12.98 17.66 6.97
CA GLN A 55 13.66 16.41 6.67
C GLN A 55 14.54 16.58 5.42
N PRO A 56 15.81 16.13 5.47
CA PRO A 56 16.68 16.16 4.31
C PRO A 56 16.10 15.29 3.19
N LYS A 57 16.28 15.72 1.94
CA LYS A 57 15.85 14.95 0.77
C LYS A 57 16.69 13.68 0.68
N VAL A 58 16.03 12.54 0.82
CA VAL A 58 16.62 11.24 0.57
C VAL A 58 16.62 10.96 -0.93
N LYS A 59 17.74 10.47 -1.45
CA LYS A 59 17.89 10.09 -2.85
C LYS A 59 18.43 8.67 -2.93
N ALA A 60 17.70 7.79 -3.59
CA ALA A 60 18.11 6.43 -3.83
C ALA A 60 19.26 6.38 -4.87
N PRO A 61 20.11 5.33 -4.82
CA PRO A 61 21.16 5.12 -5.81
C PRO A 61 20.61 4.79 -7.21
N ILE A 62 19.35 4.38 -7.31
CA ILE A 62 18.65 4.05 -8.55
C ILE A 62 17.55 5.06 -8.87
N ARG A 63 17.16 5.15 -10.15
CA ARG A 63 16.14 6.10 -10.62
C ARG A 63 14.78 5.41 -10.73
N PHE A 64 13.80 5.95 -10.01
CA PHE A 64 12.42 5.45 -10.06
C PHE A 64 11.49 6.24 -10.98
N ASN A 65 10.53 5.54 -11.58
CA ASN A 65 9.40 6.14 -12.28
C ASN A 65 8.27 6.55 -11.32
N LYS A 66 8.45 7.69 -10.66
CA LYS A 66 7.54 8.18 -9.59
C LYS A 66 6.14 8.59 -10.06
N ARG A 67 5.82 8.47 -11.36
CA ARG A 67 4.54 8.86 -11.96
C ARG A 67 3.93 7.75 -12.81
N LEU A 68 4.30 6.50 -12.56
CA LEU A 68 3.77 5.37 -13.32
C LEU A 68 2.28 5.11 -13.01
N SER A 69 1.86 5.26 -11.74
CA SER A 69 0.45 5.09 -11.36
C SER A 69 -0.48 6.02 -12.16
N PRO A 70 -1.60 5.50 -12.71
CA PRO A 70 -2.65 6.32 -13.35
C PRO A 70 -3.46 7.15 -12.34
N PHE A 71 -3.47 6.71 -11.08
CA PHE A 71 -4.26 7.31 -10.03
C PHE A 71 -3.59 8.52 -9.39
N ARG A 72 -4.44 9.36 -8.81
CA ARG A 72 -4.07 10.33 -7.79
C ARG A 72 -4.78 9.93 -6.50
N TYR A 73 -4.04 9.30 -5.60
CA TYR A 73 -4.64 8.64 -4.44
C TYR A 73 -4.26 9.37 -3.14
N PRO A 74 -5.20 9.58 -2.20
CA PRO A 74 -4.86 10.06 -0.86
C PRO A 74 -3.81 9.15 -0.23
N GLY A 75 -2.73 9.75 0.30
CA GLY A 75 -1.62 8.98 0.86
C GLY A 75 -0.65 8.34 -0.14
N GLY A 76 -0.79 8.60 -1.45
CA GLY A 76 0.14 8.08 -2.45
C GLY A 76 1.61 8.41 -2.16
N LYS A 77 2.42 7.37 -2.00
CA LYS A 77 3.83 7.45 -1.55
C LYS A 77 4.84 7.89 -2.61
N SER A 78 4.38 8.35 -3.78
CA SER A 78 5.23 8.80 -4.90
C SER A 78 6.39 9.75 -4.53
N LYS A 79 6.22 10.59 -3.51
CA LYS A 79 7.24 11.55 -3.06
C LYS A 79 8.30 10.95 -2.16
N ILE A 80 8.01 9.83 -1.49
CA ILE A 80 8.90 9.16 -0.55
C ILE A 80 9.41 7.80 -1.05
N ILE A 81 9.19 7.48 -2.34
CA ILE A 81 9.68 6.24 -2.96
C ILE A 81 11.18 6.01 -2.68
N ASP A 82 12.01 7.04 -2.86
CA ASP A 82 13.46 6.93 -2.64
C ASP A 82 13.82 6.59 -1.19
N TYR A 83 12.99 7.03 -0.24
CA TYR A 83 13.15 6.76 1.18
C TYR A 83 12.65 5.36 1.53
N LEU A 84 11.45 4.97 1.07
CA LEU A 84 10.90 3.63 1.28
C LEU A 84 11.83 2.53 0.73
N TYR A 85 12.47 2.78 -0.42
CA TYR A 85 13.46 1.87 -0.99
C TYR A 85 14.60 1.52 -0.03
N LEU A 86 15.03 2.44 0.85
CA LEU A 86 16.14 2.18 1.79
C LEU A 86 15.78 1.14 2.86
N HIS A 87 14.49 0.86 3.05
CA HIS A 87 14.02 -0.13 4.02
C HIS A 87 13.89 -1.53 3.42
N LEU A 88 14.04 -1.68 2.10
CA LEU A 88 14.10 -2.99 1.46
C LEU A 88 15.47 -3.65 1.69
N LYS A 89 15.49 -4.99 1.72
CA LYS A 89 16.71 -5.80 1.69
C LYS A 89 16.71 -6.63 0.42
N ASP A 90 17.86 -6.77 -0.23
CA ASP A 90 17.99 -7.58 -1.45
C ASP A 90 17.51 -9.04 -1.25
N SER A 91 17.64 -9.59 -0.05
CA SER A 91 17.14 -10.94 0.28
C SER A 91 15.62 -11.03 0.48
N LYS A 92 14.90 -9.90 0.43
CA LYS A 92 13.47 -9.74 0.75
C LYS A 92 12.69 -9.07 -0.39
N THR A 93 13.29 -8.97 -1.57
CA THR A 93 12.70 -8.28 -2.72
C THR A 93 12.17 -9.21 -3.80
N LYS A 94 12.15 -10.54 -3.58
CA LYS A 94 11.56 -11.44 -4.58
C LYS A 94 10.08 -11.14 -4.79
N LYS A 95 9.32 -10.94 -3.72
CA LYS A 95 7.91 -10.55 -3.77
C LYS A 95 7.65 -9.31 -2.92
N LEU A 96 6.95 -8.32 -3.48
CA LEU A 96 6.35 -7.24 -2.71
C LEU A 96 4.85 -7.46 -2.64
N VAL A 97 4.30 -7.48 -1.44
CA VAL A 97 2.85 -7.67 -1.22
C VAL A 97 2.28 -6.40 -0.61
N SER A 98 1.25 -5.83 -1.23
CA SER A 98 0.56 -4.62 -0.77
C SER A 98 -0.92 -4.93 -0.46
N PRO A 99 -1.26 -5.22 0.81
CA PRO A 99 -2.63 -5.49 1.23
C PRO A 99 -3.60 -4.32 1.01
N PHE A 100 -3.06 -3.08 0.98
CA PHE A 100 -3.78 -1.82 0.83
C PHE A 100 -3.20 -1.00 -0.32
N THR A 101 -3.29 -1.52 -1.53
CA THR A 101 -2.59 -0.95 -2.70
C THR A 101 -3.01 0.49 -3.01
N GLY A 102 -4.32 0.78 -2.98
CA GLY A 102 -4.89 2.03 -3.44
C GLY A 102 -4.35 2.43 -4.82
N GLY A 103 -3.54 3.49 -4.84
CA GLY A 103 -2.92 4.02 -6.04
C GLY A 103 -1.68 3.28 -6.55
N GLY A 104 -1.06 2.36 -5.79
CA GLY A 104 0.04 1.50 -6.26
C GLY A 104 1.33 2.25 -6.66
N SER A 105 1.59 3.45 -6.11
CA SER A 105 2.67 4.31 -6.61
C SER A 105 4.08 3.84 -6.24
N PHE A 106 4.24 3.21 -5.06
CA PHE A 106 5.53 2.70 -4.60
C PHE A 106 5.80 1.33 -5.23
N GLU A 107 4.79 0.48 -5.19
CA GLU A 107 4.68 -0.86 -5.77
C GLU A 107 5.14 -0.89 -7.22
N LEU A 108 4.48 -0.10 -8.07
CA LEU A 108 4.79 -0.04 -9.49
C LEU A 108 6.19 0.52 -9.75
N ALA A 109 6.67 1.41 -8.89
CA ALA A 109 8.02 1.97 -9.03
C ALA A 109 9.11 0.95 -8.68
N MET A 110 8.87 0.08 -7.68
CA MET A 110 9.79 -1.01 -7.34
C MET A 110 9.85 -2.03 -8.48
N LEU A 111 8.70 -2.42 -9.02
CA LEU A 111 8.63 -3.39 -10.12
C LEU A 111 9.26 -2.82 -11.40
N ASP A 112 8.91 -1.59 -11.80
CA ASP A 112 9.44 -0.96 -13.03
C ASP A 112 10.95 -0.76 -12.98
N ALA A 113 11.52 -0.56 -11.79
CA ALA A 113 12.96 -0.42 -11.59
C ALA A 113 13.69 -1.76 -11.49
N GLY A 114 12.98 -2.89 -11.50
CA GLY A 114 13.56 -4.22 -11.30
C GLY A 114 14.11 -4.44 -9.89
N VAL A 115 13.64 -3.68 -8.90
CA VAL A 115 14.00 -3.89 -7.49
C VAL A 115 13.36 -5.18 -6.97
N ILE A 116 12.13 -5.44 -7.42
CA ILE A 116 11.36 -6.64 -7.07
C ILE A 116 11.06 -7.47 -8.31
N GLU A 117 10.91 -8.79 -8.13
CA GLU A 117 10.58 -9.72 -9.23
C GLU A 117 9.07 -9.89 -9.40
N TYR A 118 8.34 -9.97 -8.29
CA TYR A 118 6.89 -10.17 -8.27
C TYR A 118 6.20 -9.14 -7.39
N LEU A 119 5.03 -8.70 -7.85
CA LEU A 119 4.21 -7.72 -7.15
C LEU A 119 2.81 -8.29 -6.93
N HIS A 120 2.32 -8.27 -5.70
CA HIS A 120 0.95 -8.65 -5.36
C HIS A 120 0.19 -7.42 -4.89
N LEU A 121 -0.73 -6.97 -5.73
CA LEU A 121 -1.63 -5.86 -5.45
C LEU A 121 -2.95 -6.39 -4.89
N ASN A 122 -3.31 -5.92 -3.70
CA ASN A 122 -4.60 -6.18 -3.09
C ASN A 122 -5.27 -4.88 -2.67
N ASP A 123 -6.57 -4.80 -2.85
CA ASP A 123 -7.40 -3.74 -2.26
C ASP A 123 -8.81 -4.26 -2.08
N LEU A 124 -9.45 -3.90 -0.97
CA LEU A 124 -10.83 -4.30 -0.69
C LEU A 124 -11.83 -3.51 -1.55
N ASP A 125 -11.48 -2.29 -1.97
CA ASP A 125 -12.33 -1.47 -2.84
C ASP A 125 -12.50 -2.10 -4.21
N THR A 126 -13.74 -2.47 -4.54
CA THR A 126 -14.11 -3.11 -5.81
C THR A 126 -13.65 -2.33 -7.03
N GLY A 127 -13.69 -1.00 -7.01
CA GLY A 127 -13.23 -0.19 -8.13
C GLY A 127 -11.72 -0.23 -8.30
N ILE A 128 -10.96 -0.12 -7.20
CA ILE A 128 -9.50 -0.22 -7.23
C ILE A 128 -9.05 -1.60 -7.70
N PHE A 129 -9.63 -2.67 -7.14
CA PHE A 129 -9.41 -4.04 -7.61
C PHE A 129 -9.72 -4.14 -9.11
N SER A 130 -10.92 -3.74 -9.52
CA SER A 130 -11.38 -3.84 -10.91
C SER A 130 -10.45 -3.10 -11.86
N PHE A 131 -9.96 -1.91 -11.47
CA PHE A 131 -9.01 -1.16 -12.28
C PHE A 131 -7.71 -1.93 -12.50
N TRP A 132 -7.08 -2.42 -11.43
CA TRP A 132 -5.82 -3.16 -11.54
C TRP A 132 -6.01 -4.46 -12.32
N TRP A 133 -7.13 -5.16 -12.09
CA TRP A 133 -7.47 -6.38 -12.80
C TRP A 133 -7.63 -6.14 -14.31
N VAL A 134 -8.40 -5.12 -14.70
CA VAL A 134 -8.60 -4.77 -16.11
C VAL A 134 -7.31 -4.32 -16.77
N VAL A 135 -6.47 -3.53 -16.09
CA VAL A 135 -5.16 -3.11 -16.61
C VAL A 135 -4.25 -4.33 -16.86
N LYS A 136 -4.25 -5.31 -15.95
CA LYS A 136 -3.48 -6.55 -16.10
C LYS A 136 -4.01 -7.41 -17.24
N HIS A 137 -5.32 -7.71 -17.26
CA HIS A 137 -5.88 -8.77 -18.10
C HIS A 137 -6.43 -8.30 -19.45
N MET A 138 -7.00 -7.10 -19.54
CA MET A 138 -7.69 -6.62 -20.75
C MET A 138 -7.61 -5.09 -20.88
N PRO A 139 -6.40 -4.51 -20.96
CA PRO A 139 -6.20 -3.06 -20.90
C PRO A 139 -6.89 -2.31 -22.04
N PHE A 140 -7.12 -2.98 -23.18
CA PHE A 140 -7.77 -2.38 -24.35
C PHE A 140 -9.19 -1.90 -24.07
N ALA A 141 -9.91 -2.54 -23.12
CA ALA A 141 -11.23 -2.10 -22.70
C ALA A 141 -11.21 -0.66 -22.15
N LEU A 142 -10.21 -0.30 -21.34
CA LEU A 142 -10.03 1.07 -20.84
C LEU A 142 -9.37 1.99 -21.88
N ILE A 143 -8.39 1.47 -22.65
CA ILE A 143 -7.65 2.27 -23.64
C ILE A 143 -8.61 2.80 -24.71
N GLU A 144 -9.54 1.99 -25.21
CA GLU A 144 -10.49 2.45 -26.23
C GLU A 144 -11.42 3.52 -25.65
N ARG A 145 -11.94 3.36 -24.44
CA ARG A 145 -12.73 4.41 -23.76
C ARG A 145 -11.94 5.71 -23.59
N LEU A 146 -10.66 5.63 -23.20
CA LEU A 146 -9.78 6.81 -23.09
C LEU A 146 -9.55 7.53 -24.44
N LYS A 147 -9.56 6.80 -25.56
CA LYS A 147 -9.37 7.39 -26.89
C LYS A 147 -10.63 8.06 -27.43
N THR A 148 -11.81 7.50 -27.11
CA THR A 148 -13.06 7.87 -27.78
C THR A 148 -13.97 8.74 -26.91
N ILE A 149 -13.85 8.67 -25.58
CA ILE A 149 -14.73 9.36 -24.65
C ILE A 149 -14.03 10.57 -24.05
N THR A 150 -14.69 11.73 -24.14
CA THR A 150 -14.32 12.93 -23.39
C THR A 150 -15.35 13.13 -22.28
N PRO A 151 -14.99 12.91 -20.99
CA PRO A 151 -15.95 12.93 -19.90
C PRO A 151 -16.64 14.28 -19.68
N THR A 152 -17.85 14.23 -19.15
CA THR A 152 -18.69 15.35 -18.75
C THR A 152 -18.96 15.34 -17.24
N HIS A 153 -19.65 16.37 -16.75
CA HIS A 153 -20.13 16.37 -15.37
C HIS A 153 -21.15 15.26 -15.10
N ASP A 154 -21.98 14.92 -16.09
CA ASP A 154 -22.97 13.84 -15.96
C ASP A 154 -22.27 12.49 -15.83
N ASP A 155 -21.25 12.22 -16.65
CA ASP A 155 -20.42 11.01 -16.52
C ASP A 155 -19.77 10.92 -15.14
N PHE A 156 -19.30 12.05 -14.61
CA PHE A 156 -18.73 12.11 -13.27
C PHE A 156 -19.75 11.72 -12.19
N PHE A 157 -20.96 12.29 -12.22
CA PHE A 157 -21.97 12.00 -11.21
C PHE A 157 -22.53 10.59 -11.33
N GLN A 158 -22.69 10.07 -12.55
CA GLN A 158 -23.06 8.67 -12.77
C GLN A 158 -21.99 7.72 -12.21
N ALA A 159 -20.72 7.96 -12.53
CA ALA A 159 -19.62 7.19 -11.99
C ALA A 159 -19.54 7.30 -10.46
N GLN A 160 -19.75 8.49 -9.89
CA GLN A 160 -19.79 8.67 -8.44
C GLN A 160 -20.95 7.91 -7.79
N GLU A 161 -22.09 7.82 -8.46
CA GLU A 161 -23.26 7.07 -7.98
C GLU A 161 -23.00 5.57 -8.00
N ILE A 162 -22.29 5.05 -9.01
CA ILE A 162 -21.81 3.66 -9.03
C ILE A 162 -20.96 3.37 -7.79
N ILE A 163 -20.01 4.24 -7.44
CA ILE A 163 -19.15 4.07 -6.26
C ILE A 163 -19.98 4.12 -4.97
N LYS A 164 -20.92 5.06 -4.84
CA LYS A 164 -21.77 5.19 -3.65
C LYS A 164 -22.66 3.96 -3.43
N ASN A 165 -23.11 3.34 -4.51
CA ASN A 165 -23.89 2.10 -4.48
C ASN A 165 -22.99 0.85 -4.44
N ASP A 166 -21.73 1.02 -4.02
CA ASP A 166 -20.76 -0.05 -3.83
C ASP A 166 -20.60 -0.98 -5.04
N TYR A 167 -20.66 -0.39 -6.24
CA TYR A 167 -20.55 -1.09 -7.52
C TYR A 167 -21.57 -2.23 -7.69
N ALA A 168 -22.72 -2.16 -6.99
CA ALA A 168 -23.74 -3.19 -7.04
C ALA A 168 -24.24 -3.43 -8.47
N ASN A 169 -24.13 -4.70 -8.93
CA ASN A 169 -24.50 -5.15 -10.28
C ASN A 169 -23.72 -4.45 -11.42
N VAL A 170 -22.51 -3.96 -11.14
CA VAL A 170 -21.62 -3.36 -12.14
C VAL A 170 -20.53 -4.35 -12.53
N ASP A 171 -20.28 -4.51 -13.82
CA ASP A 171 -19.20 -5.37 -14.29
C ASP A 171 -17.81 -4.76 -14.04
N VAL A 172 -16.77 -5.59 -14.07
CA VAL A 172 -15.39 -5.20 -13.75
C VAL A 172 -14.85 -4.08 -14.65
N VAL A 173 -15.25 -4.01 -15.92
CA VAL A 173 -14.80 -2.96 -16.85
C VAL A 173 -15.47 -1.63 -16.53
N ASP A 174 -16.76 -1.65 -16.21
CA ASP A 174 -17.51 -0.47 -15.82
C ASP A 174 -17.09 0.05 -14.44
N ALA A 175 -16.82 -0.83 -13.48
CA ALA A 175 -16.27 -0.46 -12.18
C ALA A 175 -14.89 0.20 -12.31
N ALA A 176 -13.99 -0.40 -13.11
CA ALA A 176 -12.68 0.16 -13.42
C ALA A 176 -12.77 1.54 -14.10
N TRP A 177 -13.74 1.70 -15.01
CA TRP A 177 -13.97 2.98 -15.68
C TRP A 177 -14.51 4.04 -14.72
N ALA A 178 -15.50 3.69 -13.89
CA ALA A 178 -16.11 4.60 -12.93
C ALA A 178 -15.08 5.15 -11.93
N VAL A 179 -14.25 4.28 -11.33
CA VAL A 179 -13.22 4.73 -10.38
C VAL A 179 -12.18 5.62 -11.05
N LEU A 180 -11.81 5.34 -12.30
CA LEU A 180 -10.86 6.17 -13.05
C LEU A 180 -11.45 7.55 -13.35
N ILE A 181 -12.71 7.61 -13.81
CA ILE A 181 -13.43 8.87 -14.08
C ILE A 181 -13.46 9.71 -12.81
N VAL A 182 -13.95 9.16 -11.70
CA VAL A 182 -14.07 9.90 -10.45
C VAL A 182 -12.68 10.33 -9.96
N ASN A 183 -11.67 9.46 -10.00
CA ASN A 183 -10.33 9.82 -9.54
C ASN A 183 -9.70 10.96 -10.35
N ARG A 184 -9.88 10.96 -11.68
CA ARG A 184 -9.26 11.98 -12.54
C ARG A 184 -10.02 13.30 -12.53
N LEU A 185 -11.31 13.28 -12.24
CA LEU A 185 -12.17 14.46 -12.30
C LEU A 185 -12.56 15.02 -10.93
N ALA A 186 -12.37 14.29 -9.84
CA ALA A 186 -12.64 14.79 -8.48
C ALA A 186 -11.51 15.68 -7.94
N TYR A 187 -11.86 16.60 -7.04
CA TYR A 187 -10.87 17.32 -6.26
C TYR A 187 -10.00 16.33 -5.47
N SER A 188 -8.68 16.43 -5.67
CA SER A 188 -7.66 15.51 -5.11
C SER A 188 -7.84 14.02 -5.44
N GLY A 189 -8.74 13.66 -6.35
CA GLY A 189 -9.04 12.26 -6.69
C GLY A 189 -9.81 11.49 -5.62
N ILE A 190 -10.45 12.20 -4.68
CA ILE A 190 -11.25 11.61 -3.60
C ILE A 190 -12.67 11.37 -4.11
N ALA A 191 -13.18 10.14 -3.98
CA ALA A 191 -14.49 9.77 -4.51
C ALA A 191 -15.65 10.59 -3.92
N LYS A 192 -15.54 10.99 -2.65
CA LYS A 192 -16.53 11.79 -1.91
C LYS A 192 -16.45 13.29 -2.22
N ALA A 193 -15.44 13.75 -2.99
CA ALA A 193 -15.26 15.15 -3.30
C ALA A 193 -16.11 15.61 -4.51
N ASN A 194 -16.22 16.94 -4.66
CA ASN A 194 -16.83 17.55 -5.84
C ASN A 194 -15.90 17.46 -7.07
N PRO A 195 -16.46 17.54 -8.30
CA PRO A 195 -15.65 17.60 -9.50
C PRO A 195 -14.76 18.85 -9.55
N LEU A 196 -13.66 18.77 -10.27
CA LEU A 196 -12.73 19.88 -10.49
C LEU A 196 -13.46 21.04 -11.16
N GLY A 197 -13.31 22.23 -10.59
CA GLY A 197 -14.06 23.41 -11.03
C GLY A 197 -15.46 23.55 -10.44
N GLY A 198 -15.90 22.60 -9.60
CA GLY A 198 -17.21 22.61 -8.94
C GLY A 198 -18.31 21.96 -9.77
N ARG A 199 -19.48 21.72 -9.14
CA ARG A 199 -20.62 21.01 -9.74
C ARG A 199 -21.12 21.64 -11.04
N ASN A 200 -21.08 22.98 -11.12
CA ASN A 200 -21.49 23.76 -12.29
C ASN A 200 -20.27 24.47 -12.94
N GLY A 201 -19.08 23.89 -12.80
CA GLY A 201 -17.83 24.43 -13.34
C GLY A 201 -17.73 24.31 -14.85
N SER A 202 -16.78 25.01 -15.46
CA SER A 202 -16.53 24.85 -16.90
C SER A 202 -15.89 23.49 -17.22
N HIS A 203 -16.18 22.96 -18.41
CA HIS A 203 -15.61 21.70 -18.90
C HIS A 203 -14.07 21.69 -18.90
N LYS A 204 -13.45 22.83 -19.22
CA LYS A 204 -11.98 23.03 -19.12
C LYS A 204 -11.45 22.79 -17.70
N LYS A 205 -12.17 23.24 -16.66
CA LYS A 205 -11.74 23.03 -15.26
C LYS A 205 -11.93 21.58 -14.84
N LEU A 206 -13.05 20.96 -15.23
CA LEU A 206 -13.32 19.53 -15.00
C LEU A 206 -12.19 18.67 -15.56
N LEU A 207 -11.83 18.90 -16.83
CA LEU A 207 -10.83 18.13 -17.54
C LEU A 207 -9.38 18.56 -17.28
N SER A 208 -9.13 19.47 -16.33
CA SER A 208 -7.78 20.00 -16.05
C SER A 208 -6.76 18.91 -15.69
N ARG A 209 -7.23 17.73 -15.27
CA ARG A 209 -6.41 16.55 -14.95
C ARG A 209 -6.73 15.34 -15.82
N TRP A 210 -7.58 15.47 -16.83
CA TRP A 210 -7.88 14.42 -17.80
C TRP A 210 -6.84 14.47 -18.92
N ASN A 211 -5.88 13.54 -18.89
CA ASN A 211 -4.84 13.42 -19.92
C ASN A 211 -4.82 11.99 -20.48
N PRO A 212 -5.70 11.67 -21.44
CA PRO A 212 -5.80 10.33 -22.01
C PRO A 212 -4.49 9.78 -22.57
N LYS A 213 -3.70 10.62 -23.26
CA LYS A 213 -2.44 10.18 -23.87
C LYS A 213 -1.46 9.63 -22.83
N GLU A 214 -1.31 10.33 -21.70
CA GLU A 214 -0.44 9.86 -20.61
C GLU A 214 -1.05 8.70 -19.83
N LEU A 215 -2.37 8.67 -19.63
CA LEU A 215 -3.05 7.54 -18.98
C LEU A 215 -2.89 6.25 -19.80
N ILE A 216 -3.10 6.30 -21.11
CA ILE A 216 -2.90 5.17 -22.02
C ILE A 216 -1.45 4.69 -21.97
N LYS A 217 -0.47 5.61 -21.98
CA LYS A 217 0.95 5.26 -21.88
C LYS A 217 1.26 4.51 -20.59
N ARG A 218 0.73 4.97 -19.45
CA ARG A 218 0.90 4.31 -18.14
C ARG A 218 0.25 2.93 -18.11
N ILE A 219 -1.01 2.82 -18.54
CA ILE A 219 -1.75 1.55 -18.61
C ILE A 219 -0.98 0.54 -19.45
N LYS A 220 -0.52 0.91 -20.65
CA LYS A 220 0.29 0.02 -21.51
C LYS A 220 1.58 -0.43 -20.84
N LYS A 221 2.27 0.48 -20.15
CA LYS A 221 3.51 0.14 -19.44
C LYS A 221 3.24 -0.83 -18.28
N ILE A 222 2.19 -0.62 -17.50
CA ILE A 222 1.82 -1.52 -16.40
C ILE A 222 1.41 -2.89 -16.95
N HIS A 223 0.57 -2.92 -17.99
CA HIS A 223 0.20 -4.16 -18.66
C HIS A 223 1.40 -4.95 -19.20
N SER A 224 2.43 -4.28 -19.71
CA SER A 224 3.66 -4.95 -20.18
C SER A 224 4.44 -5.67 -19.07
N MET A 225 4.16 -5.38 -17.80
CA MET A 225 4.72 -6.07 -16.63
C MET A 225 3.71 -7.05 -16.02
N GLY A 226 2.58 -7.30 -16.70
CA GLY A 226 1.43 -8.03 -16.15
C GLY A 226 1.76 -9.43 -15.66
N ASP A 227 2.72 -10.14 -16.27
CA ASP A 227 3.13 -11.49 -15.86
C ASP A 227 3.82 -11.51 -14.48
N GLN A 228 4.33 -10.37 -14.02
CA GLN A 228 4.96 -10.20 -12.70
C GLN A 228 3.97 -9.66 -11.65
N ILE A 229 2.71 -9.39 -12.03
CA ILE A 229 1.72 -8.76 -11.16
C ILE A 229 0.60 -9.75 -10.83
N GLU A 230 0.32 -9.94 -9.55
CA GLU A 230 -0.87 -10.61 -9.03
C GLU A 230 -1.85 -9.55 -8.53
N VAL A 231 -3.16 -9.73 -8.76
CA VAL A 231 -4.20 -8.78 -8.35
C VAL A 231 -5.32 -9.54 -7.64
N THR A 232 -5.62 -9.17 -6.39
CA THR A 232 -6.65 -9.80 -5.56
C THR A 232 -7.57 -8.77 -4.89
N GLN A 233 -8.73 -9.24 -4.46
CA GLN A 233 -9.70 -8.51 -3.63
C GLN A 233 -9.98 -9.33 -2.36
N MET A 234 -8.94 -9.57 -1.58
CA MET A 234 -9.00 -10.33 -0.33
C MET A 234 -9.13 -9.39 0.86
N ASP A 235 -9.63 -9.93 1.96
CA ASP A 235 -9.44 -9.27 3.25
C ASP A 235 -7.94 -9.10 3.54
N ALA A 236 -7.58 -7.93 4.06
CA ALA A 236 -6.18 -7.59 4.24
C ALA A 236 -5.51 -8.45 5.32
N PHE A 237 -6.24 -8.89 6.35
CA PHE A 237 -5.70 -9.75 7.41
C PHE A 237 -5.37 -11.12 6.85
N GLU A 238 -6.31 -11.72 6.09
CA GLU A 238 -6.10 -13.02 5.42
C GLU A 238 -4.85 -12.98 4.53
N LEU A 239 -4.72 -11.93 3.70
CA LEU A 239 -3.54 -11.80 2.84
C LEU A 239 -2.24 -11.59 3.63
N ILE A 240 -2.27 -10.80 4.71
CA ILE A 240 -1.08 -10.59 5.55
C ILE A 240 -0.64 -11.91 6.19
N GLU A 241 -1.59 -12.67 6.74
CA GLU A 241 -1.32 -13.98 7.36
C GLU A 241 -0.71 -14.96 6.36
N ASP A 242 -1.27 -15.05 5.15
CA ASP A 242 -0.75 -15.94 4.10
C ASP A 242 0.62 -15.50 3.59
N ALA A 243 0.78 -14.21 3.29
CA ALA A 243 2.00 -13.68 2.68
C ALA A 243 3.19 -13.61 3.64
N TYR A 244 2.95 -13.52 4.95
CA TYR A 244 4.01 -13.38 5.94
C TYR A 244 5.01 -14.54 5.94
N TRP A 245 4.57 -15.74 5.56
CA TRP A 245 5.43 -16.93 5.58
C TRP A 245 6.44 -17.01 4.42
N ASP A 246 6.33 -16.12 3.43
CA ASP A 246 7.34 -16.00 2.36
C ASP A 246 8.57 -15.23 2.88
N ASN A 247 9.62 -16.00 3.21
CA ASN A 247 10.87 -15.43 3.73
C ASN A 247 11.66 -14.59 2.72
N GLN A 248 11.27 -14.54 1.44
CA GLN A 248 11.86 -13.68 0.41
C GLN A 248 10.96 -12.49 0.06
N ALA A 249 9.86 -12.30 0.80
CA ALA A 249 8.92 -11.21 0.59
C ALA A 249 9.13 -10.02 1.52
N THR A 250 8.62 -8.88 1.08
CA THR A 250 8.33 -7.71 1.92
C THR A 250 6.84 -7.39 1.81
N LEU A 251 6.19 -7.17 2.96
CA LEU A 251 4.83 -6.65 3.02
C LEU A 251 4.89 -5.13 3.21
N PHE A 252 4.30 -4.42 2.26
CA PHE A 252 4.12 -2.97 2.34
C PHE A 252 2.68 -2.65 2.75
N ILE A 253 2.53 -2.23 4.00
CA ILE A 253 1.25 -2.11 4.69
C ILE A 253 0.94 -0.61 4.87
N ASP A 254 0.07 -0.06 4.02
CA ASP A 254 -0.37 1.34 4.04
C ASP A 254 -1.88 1.47 4.26
N PRO A 255 -2.39 1.09 5.44
CA PRO A 255 -3.83 1.07 5.74
C PRO A 255 -4.44 2.48 5.74
N PRO A 256 -5.79 2.58 5.71
CA PRO A 256 -6.49 3.85 5.85
C PRO A 256 -6.03 4.67 7.08
N TYR A 257 -5.95 5.98 6.94
CA TYR A 257 -5.59 6.89 8.05
C TYR A 257 -6.63 6.89 9.16
N VAL A 258 -6.18 6.97 10.42
CA VAL A 258 -7.06 6.95 11.60
C VAL A 258 -8.06 8.10 11.58
N GLY A 259 -7.56 9.34 11.50
CA GLY A 259 -8.42 10.53 11.63
C GLY A 259 -9.15 10.92 10.35
N LYS A 260 -8.53 10.70 9.19
CA LYS A 260 -9.06 11.14 7.88
C LYS A 260 -9.62 10.00 7.02
N GLY A 261 -9.55 8.76 7.47
CA GLY A 261 -9.87 7.60 6.65
C GLY A 261 -11.28 7.64 6.08
N ARG A 262 -12.27 7.93 6.93
CA ARG A 262 -13.69 8.01 6.54
C ARG A 262 -13.97 9.06 5.47
N ASP A 263 -13.21 10.15 5.41
CA ASP A 263 -13.43 11.20 4.42
C ASP A 263 -12.70 10.93 3.10
N LEU A 264 -11.61 10.17 3.17
CA LEU A 264 -10.69 9.97 2.04
C LEU A 264 -10.96 8.70 1.25
N TYR A 265 -11.36 7.62 1.92
CA TYR A 265 -11.47 6.29 1.34
C TYR A 265 -12.93 5.81 1.30
N HIS A 266 -13.23 4.94 0.34
CA HIS A 266 -14.51 4.25 0.24
C HIS A 266 -14.62 3.19 1.33
N CYS A 267 -13.68 2.24 1.35
CA CYS A 267 -13.41 1.32 2.46
C CYS A 267 -12.48 2.01 3.48
N TYR A 268 -12.82 2.00 4.77
CA TYR A 268 -12.02 2.64 5.81
C TYR A 268 -11.98 1.79 7.06
N TYR A 269 -10.93 1.98 7.87
CA TYR A 269 -10.76 1.33 9.16
C TYR A 269 -11.37 2.17 10.28
N THR A 270 -11.93 1.47 11.26
CA THR A 270 -12.28 1.97 12.59
C THR A 270 -11.08 1.83 13.52
N GLU A 271 -11.18 2.43 14.71
CA GLU A 271 -10.16 2.26 15.77
C GLU A 271 -9.93 0.78 16.11
N LYS A 272 -11.01 -0.02 16.14
CA LYS A 272 -10.94 -1.46 16.38
C LYS A 272 -10.08 -2.16 15.32
N ASP A 273 -10.30 -1.86 14.04
CA ASP A 273 -9.56 -2.47 12.94
C ASP A 273 -8.06 -2.12 13.01
N HIS A 274 -7.73 -0.90 13.45
CA HIS A 274 -6.34 -0.48 13.69
C HIS A 274 -5.66 -1.28 14.83
N ILE A 275 -6.40 -1.54 15.91
CA ILE A 275 -5.92 -2.35 17.04
C ILE A 275 -5.72 -3.81 16.62
N GLU A 276 -6.69 -4.37 15.88
CA GLU A 276 -6.59 -5.75 15.40
C GLU A 276 -5.41 -5.90 14.43
N LEU A 277 -5.18 -4.93 13.54
CA LEU A 277 -4.03 -4.97 12.64
C LEU A 277 -2.70 -4.91 13.42
N SER A 278 -2.58 -4.06 14.44
CA SER A 278 -1.34 -4.01 15.22
C SER A 278 -1.10 -5.31 15.99
N HIS A 279 -2.15 -5.93 16.53
CA HIS A 279 -2.06 -7.24 17.19
C HIS A 279 -1.59 -8.33 16.23
N LEU A 280 -2.16 -8.39 15.02
CA LEU A 280 -1.74 -9.35 13.99
C LEU A 280 -0.24 -9.19 13.68
N LEU A 281 0.19 -7.97 13.36
CA LEU A 281 1.58 -7.72 12.98
C LEU A 281 2.57 -7.98 14.11
N HIS A 282 2.17 -7.69 15.36
CA HIS A 282 2.99 -8.02 16.53
C HIS A 282 3.10 -9.53 16.73
N SER A 283 1.99 -10.27 16.62
CA SER A 283 1.96 -11.72 16.74
C SER A 283 2.88 -12.39 15.71
N LEU A 284 2.76 -11.98 14.43
CA LEU A 284 3.58 -12.50 13.34
C LEU A 284 5.07 -12.23 13.57
N TYR A 285 5.42 -10.98 13.88
CA TYR A 285 6.79 -10.57 14.14
C TYR A 285 7.41 -11.27 15.36
N GLN A 286 6.62 -11.51 16.40
CA GLN A 286 7.08 -12.16 17.63
C GLN A 286 7.31 -13.67 17.44
N GLY A 287 6.36 -14.35 16.79
CA GLY A 287 6.34 -15.82 16.75
C GLY A 287 7.43 -16.44 15.87
N PHE A 288 7.47 -16.08 14.58
CA PHE A 288 8.39 -16.72 13.64
C PHE A 288 8.96 -15.73 12.61
N PRO A 289 10.26 -15.84 12.27
CA PRO A 289 10.86 -15.10 11.16
C PRO A 289 10.19 -15.28 9.79
N GLY A 290 9.42 -14.29 9.36
CA GLY A 290 8.76 -14.28 8.06
C GLY A 290 9.30 -13.23 7.10
N ALA A 291 8.39 -12.66 6.33
CA ALA A 291 8.59 -11.50 5.48
C ALA A 291 9.01 -10.26 6.28
N ASP A 292 9.69 -9.32 5.62
CA ASP A 292 9.93 -8.01 6.21
C ASP A 292 8.64 -7.18 6.18
N LEU A 293 8.35 -6.42 7.24
CA LEU A 293 7.16 -5.58 7.39
C LEU A 293 7.56 -4.10 7.29
N ILE A 294 6.96 -3.38 6.35
CA ILE A 294 7.04 -1.92 6.26
C ILE A 294 5.63 -1.37 6.42
N VAL A 295 5.37 -0.71 7.53
CA VAL A 295 4.07 -0.12 7.86
C VAL A 295 4.16 1.40 7.76
N THR A 296 3.20 2.01 7.07
CA THR A 296 3.09 3.47 6.98
C THR A 296 1.77 3.97 7.54
N TYR A 297 1.82 5.10 8.25
CA TYR A 297 0.64 5.78 8.80
C TYR A 297 0.82 7.29 8.75
N ASP A 298 -0.29 8.04 8.81
CA ASP A 298 -0.22 9.41 9.29
C ASP A 298 0.02 9.42 10.81
N TYR A 299 0.80 10.38 11.30
CA TYR A 299 1.09 10.44 12.72
C TYR A 299 -0.22 10.66 13.50
N HIS A 300 -0.54 9.70 14.35
CA HIS A 300 -1.67 9.74 15.27
C HIS A 300 -1.27 9.08 16.59
N LYS A 301 -1.71 9.64 17.73
CA LYS A 301 -1.32 9.14 19.06
C LYS A 301 -1.67 7.66 19.25
N LEU A 302 -2.87 7.25 18.80
CA LEU A 302 -3.29 5.84 18.79
C LEU A 302 -2.23 4.92 18.17
N ILE A 303 -1.76 5.23 16.95
CA ILE A 303 -0.76 4.39 16.27
C ILE A 303 0.58 4.41 17.01
N ASP A 304 0.96 5.56 17.54
CA ASP A 304 2.18 5.74 18.35
C ASP A 304 2.16 4.87 19.63
N ASP A 305 0.97 4.70 20.22
CA ASP A 305 0.75 3.86 21.40
C ASP A 305 0.62 2.36 21.05
N LEU A 306 0.03 2.01 19.90
CA LEU A 306 -0.23 0.62 19.51
C LEU A 306 1.03 -0.16 19.11
N TYR A 307 2.00 0.49 18.46
CA TYR A 307 3.13 -0.18 17.84
C TYR A 307 4.43 -0.01 18.64
N TYR A 308 4.82 -1.02 19.42
CA TYR A 308 5.99 -0.98 20.29
C TYR A 308 7.18 -1.83 19.83
N TYR A 309 6.98 -2.87 19.01
CA TYR A 309 8.06 -3.67 18.43
C TYR A 309 8.82 -3.05 17.23
N PRO A 310 8.18 -2.31 16.31
CA PRO A 310 8.88 -1.87 15.11
C PRO A 310 9.93 -0.80 15.39
N GLN A 311 10.97 -0.76 14.54
CA GLN A 311 11.80 0.44 14.41
C GLN A 311 10.92 1.59 13.92
N ARG A 312 10.77 2.62 14.74
CA ARG A 312 9.92 3.78 14.44
C ARG A 312 10.71 4.90 13.81
N GLU A 313 10.18 5.44 12.73
CA GLU A 313 10.72 6.61 12.05
C GLU A 313 9.60 7.63 11.80
N VAL A 314 9.89 8.91 11.99
CA VAL A 314 8.93 9.99 11.76
C VAL A 314 9.44 10.86 10.62
N ILE A 315 8.62 11.02 9.59
CA ILE A 315 8.99 11.73 8.36
C ILE A 315 8.04 12.88 8.07
N ASN A 316 8.49 13.82 7.24
CA ASN A 316 7.65 14.95 6.86
C ASN A 316 6.54 14.53 5.89
N ARG A 317 5.29 14.78 6.26
CA ARG A 317 4.14 14.55 5.39
C ARG A 317 4.22 15.47 4.18
N THR A 318 4.41 14.89 3.01
CA THR A 318 4.54 15.66 1.77
C THR A 318 3.33 15.42 0.87
N TYR A 319 2.31 16.29 0.94
CA TYR A 319 1.11 16.17 0.10
C TYR A 319 1.45 16.24 -1.39
N SER A 320 0.94 15.31 -2.21
CA SER A 320 0.97 15.42 -3.67
C SER A 320 0.14 16.62 -4.13
N ALA A 321 0.81 17.61 -4.76
CA ALA A 321 0.23 18.84 -5.29
C ALA A 321 -0.57 18.62 -6.57
#